data_AF-A0A382MJ23-F1
#
_entry.id   AF-A0A382MJ23-F1
#
_cell.length_a   1.000
_cell.length_b   1.000
_cell.length_c   1.000
_cell.angle_alpha   90.00
_cell.angle_beta   90.00
_cell.angle_gamma   90.00
#
_symmetry.space_group_name_H-M   'P 1'
#
loop_
_entity.id
_entity.type
_entity.pdbx_description
1 polymer ?
#
loop_
_entity_poly.entity_id
_entity_poly.type
_entity_poly.pdbx_seq_one_letter_code
_entity_poly.pdbx_strand_id
1 'polypeptide(L)'
;MSSRFPTHIIAGLGLVTSALGQTDKPAIPLVVEAPRVPAIGIELTGDVRTQLRKQTDALGLAIDALTRRHAGTPPLLRYLPDIQVYHKAVDWALMHQIFFKESEIKITEELLAEGNERAMQLAKGKMPWTRATGLVVRGYVSRLDDSVQPYGLVIPPSVS
;
A
#
# COMPACT_ATOMS: atom_id res chain seq x y z
N MET A 1 -57.48 -83.81 -19.83
CA MET A 1 -57.00 -82.56 -19.18
C MET A 1 -55.49 -82.52 -19.37
N SER A 2 -54.99 -81.50 -20.08
CA SER A 2 -53.68 -81.50 -20.76
C SER A 2 -52.48 -81.91 -19.90
N SER A 3 -51.71 -82.86 -20.44
CA SER A 3 -50.31 -83.11 -20.12
C SER A 3 -49.41 -82.54 -21.23
N ARG A 4 -48.28 -81.94 -20.85
CA ARG A 4 -46.91 -82.27 -21.30
C ARG A 4 -45.98 -81.04 -21.22
N PHE A 5 -44.90 -81.21 -20.45
CA PHE A 5 -43.63 -80.47 -20.49
C PHE A 5 -42.91 -80.65 -21.86
N PRO A 6 -41.69 -80.10 -22.12
CA PRO A 6 -40.91 -79.00 -21.48
C PRO A 6 -40.35 -78.01 -22.55
N THR A 7 -39.53 -77.01 -22.17
CA THR A 7 -38.28 -76.59 -22.90
C THR A 7 -37.49 -75.52 -22.10
N HIS A 8 -36.36 -75.96 -21.54
CA HIS A 8 -35.01 -75.38 -21.47
C HIS A 8 -34.67 -73.87 -21.29
N ILE A 9 -33.83 -73.64 -20.24
CA ILE A 9 -32.55 -72.86 -20.17
C ILE A 9 -32.72 -71.31 -20.24
N ILE A 10 -32.13 -70.49 -19.36
CA ILE A 10 -30.73 -69.98 -19.40
C ILE A 10 -30.31 -69.38 -18.05
N ALA A 11 -29.11 -69.83 -17.65
CA ALA A 11 -28.12 -69.32 -16.70
C ALA A 11 -28.19 -67.84 -16.27
N GLY A 12 -28.09 -67.63 -14.95
CA GLY A 12 -27.89 -66.32 -14.33
C GLY A 12 -26.45 -65.82 -14.49
N LEU A 13 -26.32 -64.55 -14.89
CA LEU A 13 -25.07 -63.81 -14.94
C LEU A 13 -25.08 -62.78 -13.80
N GLY A 14 -24.38 -63.09 -12.71
CA GLY A 14 -24.16 -62.15 -11.61
C GLY A 14 -23.11 -61.13 -12.03
N LEU A 15 -23.52 -59.86 -12.19
CA LEU A 15 -22.58 -58.75 -12.30
C LEU A 15 -22.13 -58.33 -10.90
N VAL A 16 -20.91 -58.71 -10.54
CA VAL A 16 -20.17 -58.13 -9.42
C VAL A 16 -19.73 -56.73 -9.85
N THR A 17 -20.36 -55.69 -9.32
CA THR A 17 -19.86 -54.32 -9.42
C THR A 17 -18.67 -54.17 -8.49
N SER A 18 -17.47 -54.31 -9.03
CA SER A 18 -16.23 -53.94 -8.33
C SER A 18 -16.29 -52.46 -7.95
N ALA A 19 -16.28 -52.17 -6.66
CA ALA A 19 -16.11 -50.81 -6.15
C ALA A 19 -14.72 -50.30 -6.59
N LEU A 20 -14.70 -49.40 -7.57
CA LEU A 20 -13.52 -48.57 -7.84
C LEU A 20 -13.25 -47.76 -6.57
N GLY A 21 -12.13 -48.04 -5.91
CA GLY A 21 -11.74 -47.39 -4.67
C GLY A 21 -11.78 -45.87 -4.83
N GLN A 22 -12.75 -45.25 -4.16
CA GLN A 22 -12.68 -43.83 -3.86
C GLN A 22 -11.50 -43.65 -2.92
N THR A 23 -10.39 -43.14 -3.43
CA THR A 23 -9.33 -42.62 -2.57
C THR A 23 -9.88 -41.35 -1.93
N ASP A 24 -10.24 -41.44 -0.66
CA ASP A 24 -10.71 -40.34 0.20
C ASP A 24 -9.59 -39.33 0.53
N LYS A 25 -8.60 -39.19 -0.36
CA LYS A 25 -7.48 -38.27 -0.18
C LYS A 25 -7.93 -36.88 -0.62
N PRO A 26 -7.91 -35.88 0.28
CA PRO A 26 -8.21 -34.51 -0.10
C PRO A 26 -7.22 -34.07 -1.18
N ALA A 27 -7.74 -33.35 -2.19
CA ALA A 27 -6.92 -32.79 -3.24
C ALA A 27 -5.85 -31.88 -2.62
N ILE A 28 -4.58 -32.10 -3.01
CA ILE A 28 -3.50 -31.19 -2.64
C ILE A 28 -3.74 -29.88 -3.42
N PRO A 29 -3.88 -28.72 -2.77
CA PRO A 29 -4.06 -27.46 -3.47
C PRO A 29 -2.82 -27.17 -4.34
N LEU A 30 -3.05 -26.97 -5.65
CA LEU A 30 -2.02 -26.68 -6.65
C LEU A 30 -1.43 -25.26 -6.52
N VAL A 31 -2.06 -24.41 -5.71
CA VAL A 31 -1.63 -23.04 -5.43
C VAL A 31 -1.52 -22.89 -3.92
N VAL A 32 -0.30 -22.65 -3.45
CA VAL A 32 -0.07 -22.20 -2.07
C VAL A 32 -0.52 -20.75 -2.00
N GLU A 33 -1.40 -20.41 -1.07
CA GLU A 33 -1.78 -19.03 -0.81
C GLU A 33 -0.55 -18.28 -0.28
N ALA A 34 0.00 -17.39 -1.12
CA ALA A 34 1.21 -16.65 -0.77
C ALA A 34 0.87 -15.55 0.25
N PRO A 35 1.68 -15.37 1.31
CA PRO A 35 1.46 -14.30 2.29
C PRO A 35 1.53 -12.93 1.63
N ARG A 36 0.75 -11.96 2.14
CA ARG A 36 0.74 -10.58 1.65
C ARG A 36 2.16 -9.96 1.73
N VAL A 37 2.58 -9.29 0.66
CA VAL A 37 3.84 -8.52 0.60
C VAL A 37 3.54 -7.05 0.29
N PRO A 38 3.98 -6.09 1.12
CA PRO A 38 4.60 -6.29 2.43
C PRO A 38 3.60 -6.84 3.46
N ALA A 39 4.11 -7.44 4.53
CA ALA A 39 3.30 -7.92 5.65
C ALA A 39 2.49 -6.79 6.29
N ILE A 40 1.41 -7.15 6.98
CA ILE A 40 0.71 -6.21 7.86
C ILE A 40 1.62 -5.86 9.04
N GLY A 41 1.64 -4.59 9.38
CA GLY A 41 2.35 -4.05 10.52
C GLY A 41 1.65 -4.27 11.86
N ILE A 42 2.17 -3.64 12.90
CA ILE A 42 1.54 -3.56 14.22
C ILE A 42 0.22 -2.79 14.15
N GLU A 43 -0.70 -3.14 15.04
CA GLU A 43 -1.92 -2.39 15.22
C GLU A 43 -1.64 -1.11 16.01
N LEU A 44 -2.07 0.04 15.46
CA LEU A 44 -2.04 1.31 16.18
C LEU A 44 -3.26 1.45 17.08
N THR A 45 -3.09 2.07 18.25
CA THR A 45 -4.22 2.42 19.10
C THR A 45 -5.17 3.38 18.37
N GLY A 46 -6.46 3.35 18.73
CA GLY A 46 -7.49 4.17 18.09
C GLY A 46 -7.18 5.67 18.14
N ASP A 47 -6.65 6.15 19.27
CA ASP A 47 -6.27 7.54 19.47
C ASP A 47 -5.09 7.95 18.57
N VAL A 48 -4.03 7.13 18.52
CA VAL A 48 -2.85 7.39 17.66
C VAL A 48 -3.25 7.40 16.19
N ARG A 49 -4.02 6.41 15.74
CA ARG A 49 -4.50 6.35 14.35
C ARG A 49 -5.34 7.58 14.00
N THR A 50 -6.25 7.99 14.88
CA THR A 50 -7.12 9.15 14.67
C THR A 50 -6.31 10.44 14.60
N GLN A 51 -5.33 10.62 15.48
CA GLN A 51 -4.47 11.78 15.50
C GLN A 51 -3.61 11.88 14.24
N LEU A 52 -2.93 10.80 13.84
CA LEU A 52 -2.12 10.77 12.63
C LEU A 52 -2.97 11.01 11.37
N ARG A 53 -4.17 10.41 11.29
CA ARG A 53 -5.10 10.64 10.19
C ARG A 53 -5.49 12.12 10.11
N LYS A 54 -5.91 12.72 11.22
CA LYS A 54 -6.27 14.15 11.29
C LYS A 54 -5.13 15.06 10.81
N GLN A 55 -3.90 14.81 11.26
CA GLN A 55 -2.74 15.61 10.86
C GLN A 55 -2.37 15.41 9.38
N THR A 56 -2.48 14.18 8.89
CA THR A 56 -2.26 13.85 7.47
C THR A 56 -3.27 14.57 6.58
N ASP A 57 -4.56 14.49 6.92
CA ASP A 57 -5.62 15.15 6.16
C ASP A 57 -5.46 16.68 6.18
N ALA A 58 -5.04 17.25 7.31
CA ALA A 58 -4.73 18.68 7.41
C ALA A 58 -3.57 19.10 6.47
N LEU A 59 -2.52 18.29 6.37
CA LEU A 59 -1.42 18.54 5.42
C LEU A 59 -1.90 18.41 3.97
N GLY A 60 -2.78 17.45 3.67
CA GLY A 60 -3.42 17.32 2.36
C GLY A 60 -4.18 18.58 1.95
N LEU A 61 -5.01 19.11 2.85
CA LEU A 61 -5.73 20.37 2.62
C LEU A 61 -4.79 21.57 2.39
N ALA A 62 -3.66 21.62 3.11
CA ALA A 62 -2.65 22.65 2.93
C ALA A 62 -1.97 22.57 1.55
N ILE A 63 -1.66 21.35 1.08
CA ILE A 63 -1.10 21.10 -0.27
C ILE A 63 -2.08 21.56 -1.35
N ASP A 64 -3.37 21.25 -1.21
CA ASP A 64 -4.41 21.68 -2.15
C ASP A 64 -4.53 23.20 -2.20
N ALA A 65 -4.48 23.85 -1.03
CA ALA A 65 -4.50 25.30 -0.93
C ALA A 65 -3.27 25.94 -1.59
N LEU A 66 -2.07 25.36 -1.42
CA LEU A 66 -0.85 25.81 -2.08
C LEU A 66 -0.94 25.70 -3.61
N THR A 67 -1.50 24.60 -4.10
CA THR A 67 -1.73 24.38 -5.54
C THR A 67 -2.58 25.51 -6.13
N ARG A 68 -3.71 25.83 -5.48
CA ARG A 68 -4.57 26.94 -5.90
C ARG A 68 -3.88 28.29 -5.78
N ARG A 69 -3.20 28.55 -4.66
CA ARG A 69 -2.52 29.82 -4.37
C ARG A 69 -1.45 30.16 -5.40
N HIS A 70 -0.71 29.15 -5.87
CA HIS A 70 0.42 29.32 -6.78
C HIS A 70 0.11 28.90 -8.22
N ALA A 71 -1.17 28.74 -8.59
CA ALA A 71 -1.59 28.38 -9.95
C ALA A 71 -1.05 29.35 -11.02
N GLY A 72 -0.94 30.65 -10.69
CA GLY A 72 -0.35 31.67 -11.56
C GLY A 72 1.18 31.79 -11.48
N THR A 73 1.87 30.92 -10.72
CA THR A 73 3.32 30.97 -10.52
C THR A 73 3.95 29.58 -10.72
N PRO A 74 4.02 29.08 -11.97
CA PRO A 74 4.55 27.74 -12.27
C PRO A 74 5.94 27.43 -11.66
N PRO A 75 6.89 28.39 -11.56
CA PRO A 75 8.17 28.12 -10.92
C PRO A 75 8.11 27.78 -9.44
N LEU A 76 7.04 28.12 -8.70
CA LEU A 76 6.87 27.72 -7.30
C LEU A 76 6.24 26.33 -7.19
N LEU A 77 5.31 25.99 -8.10
CA LEU A 77 4.64 24.68 -8.10
C LEU A 77 5.60 23.51 -8.29
N ARG A 78 6.77 23.72 -8.92
CA ARG A 78 7.81 22.70 -9.05
C ARG A 78 8.32 22.13 -7.72
N TYR A 79 8.12 22.85 -6.61
CA TYR A 79 8.55 22.44 -5.27
C TYR A 79 7.42 21.83 -4.45
N LEU A 80 6.19 21.79 -4.98
CA LEU A 80 5.07 21.12 -4.32
C LEU A 80 5.35 19.62 -4.04
N PRO A 81 6.01 18.86 -4.94
CA PRO A 81 6.39 17.48 -4.67
C PRO A 81 7.27 17.32 -3.43
N ASP A 82 8.09 18.31 -3.07
CA ASP A 82 8.94 18.29 -1.87
C ASP A 82 8.13 18.31 -0.56
N ILE A 83 6.83 18.58 -0.62
CA ILE A 83 5.87 18.53 0.50
C ILE A 83 4.99 17.28 0.38
N GLN A 84 4.52 16.98 -0.84
CA GLN A 84 3.63 15.86 -1.10
C GLN A 84 4.22 14.50 -0.70
N VAL A 85 5.55 14.33 -0.76
CA VAL A 85 6.22 13.11 -0.30
C VAL A 85 5.99 12.82 1.19
N TYR A 86 5.93 13.85 2.04
CA TYR A 86 5.69 13.68 3.48
C TYR A 86 4.25 13.24 3.75
N HIS A 87 3.29 13.89 3.10
CA HIS A 87 1.89 13.47 3.16
C HIS A 87 1.72 12.03 2.68
N LYS A 88 2.25 11.72 1.49
CA LYS A 88 2.15 10.38 0.89
C LYS A 88 2.74 9.30 1.79
N ALA A 89 3.88 9.57 2.43
CA ALA A 89 4.52 8.61 3.33
C ALA A 89 3.59 8.20 4.48
N VAL A 90 2.96 9.17 5.16
CA VAL A 90 2.10 8.89 6.31
C VAL A 90 0.73 8.36 5.88
N ASP A 91 0.16 8.90 4.80
CA ASP A 91 -1.10 8.41 4.26
C ASP A 91 -1.01 6.94 3.85
N TRP A 92 0.04 6.56 3.14
CA TRP A 92 0.29 5.17 2.74
C TRP A 92 0.57 4.27 3.94
N ALA A 93 1.30 4.77 4.95
CA ALA A 93 1.55 4.02 6.17
C ALA A 93 0.24 3.63 6.87
N LEU A 94 -0.68 4.60 7.00
CA LEU A 94 -2.01 4.41 7.59
C LEU A 94 -2.90 3.52 6.71
N MET A 95 -2.96 3.79 5.40
CA MET A 95 -3.84 3.09 4.46
C MET A 95 -3.46 1.62 4.31
N HIS A 96 -2.17 1.33 4.19
CA HIS A 96 -1.67 -0.02 3.97
C HIS A 96 -1.36 -0.78 5.26
N GLN A 97 -1.46 -0.13 6.43
CA GLN A 97 -1.15 -0.71 7.74
C GLN A 97 0.30 -1.23 7.79
N ILE A 98 1.26 -0.39 7.40
CA ILE A 98 2.68 -0.76 7.26
C ILE A 98 3.57 -0.11 8.32
N PHE A 99 3.05 0.06 9.54
CA PHE A 99 3.85 0.39 10.72
C PHE A 99 4.42 -0.90 11.30
N PHE A 100 5.71 -1.16 11.23
CA PHE A 100 6.33 -2.40 11.72
C PHE A 100 6.87 -2.28 13.15
N LYS A 101 7.04 -1.05 13.66
CA LYS A 101 7.57 -0.78 15.01
C LYS A 101 6.87 0.43 15.62
N GLU A 102 6.67 0.43 16.94
CA GLU A 102 6.07 1.57 17.65
C GLU A 102 6.89 2.86 17.47
N SER A 103 8.22 2.74 17.35
CA SER A 103 9.11 3.89 17.09
C SER A 103 8.79 4.63 15.79
N GLU A 104 8.13 3.99 14.83
CA GLU A 104 7.75 4.61 13.55
C GLU A 104 6.61 5.62 13.72
N ILE A 105 5.84 5.58 14.81
CA ILE A 105 4.83 6.60 15.13
C ILE A 105 5.52 7.96 15.26
N LYS A 106 6.60 8.02 16.06
CA LYS A 106 7.40 9.25 16.23
C LYS A 106 8.01 9.72 14.91
N ILE A 107 8.47 8.79 14.06
CA ILE A 107 8.98 9.13 12.73
C ILE A 107 7.88 9.78 11.89
N THR A 108 6.66 9.23 11.89
CA THR A 108 5.55 9.85 11.12
C THR A 108 5.14 11.22 11.64
N GLU A 109 5.19 11.45 12.96
CA GLU A 109 4.97 12.77 13.54
C GLU A 109 6.03 13.78 13.07
N GLU A 110 7.30 13.38 13.05
CA GLU A 110 8.41 14.20 12.53
C GLU A 110 8.26 14.49 11.03
N LEU A 111 7.83 13.51 10.22
CA LEU A 111 7.55 13.70 8.80
C LEU A 111 6.39 14.69 8.57
N LEU A 112 5.31 14.60 9.35
CA LEU A 112 4.20 15.54 9.27
C LEU A 112 4.62 16.95 9.69
N ALA A 113 5.46 17.07 10.72
CA ALA A 113 5.99 18.36 11.16
C ALA A 113 6.83 19.03 10.06
N GLU A 114 7.77 18.29 9.46
CA GLU A 114 8.60 18.77 8.34
C GLU A 114 7.75 19.15 7.12
N GLY A 115 6.77 18.32 6.76
CA GLY A 115 5.83 18.62 5.66
C GLY A 115 5.03 19.90 5.89
N ASN A 116 4.52 20.10 7.10
CA ASN A 116 3.80 21.32 7.47
C ASN A 116 4.70 22.56 7.47
N GLU A 117 5.92 22.45 7.99
CA GLU A 117 6.89 23.56 7.96
C GLU A 117 7.20 23.97 6.52
N ARG A 118 7.48 23.00 5.63
CA ARG A 118 7.70 23.29 4.21
C ARG A 118 6.47 23.90 3.54
N ALA A 119 5.27 23.43 3.87
CA ALA A 119 4.03 24.02 3.36
C ALA A 119 3.88 25.49 3.78
N MET A 120 4.15 25.82 5.04
CA MET A 120 4.13 27.20 5.54
C MET A 120 5.20 28.09 4.89
N GLN A 121 6.38 27.54 4.64
CA GLN A 121 7.46 28.25 3.96
C GLN A 121 7.12 28.50 2.48
N LEU A 122 6.63 27.49 1.76
CA LEU A 122 6.24 27.63 0.36
C LEU A 122 5.10 28.62 0.18
N ALA A 123 4.13 28.64 1.11
CA ALA A 123 3.06 29.63 1.16
C ALA A 123 3.58 31.08 1.21
N LYS A 124 4.78 31.28 1.77
CA LYS A 124 5.49 32.57 1.85
C LYS A 124 6.50 32.77 0.71
N GLY A 125 6.51 31.89 -0.30
CA GLY A 125 7.47 31.91 -1.40
C GLY A 125 8.91 31.55 -0.98
N LYS A 126 9.09 30.83 0.13
CA LYS A 126 10.39 30.43 0.67
C LYS A 126 10.59 28.92 0.52
N MET A 127 11.81 28.53 0.15
CA MET A 127 12.20 27.12 -0.01
C MET A 127 13.60 26.87 0.58
N PRO A 128 13.81 27.06 1.89
CA PRO A 128 15.14 26.98 2.51
C PRO A 128 15.81 25.60 2.33
N TRP A 129 15.03 24.52 2.24
CA TRP A 129 15.55 23.18 1.92
C TRP A 129 16.26 23.10 0.55
N THR A 130 16.07 24.08 -0.34
CA THR A 130 16.77 24.12 -1.62
C THR A 130 18.27 24.44 -1.48
N ARG A 131 18.64 25.05 -0.33
CA ARG A 131 20.00 25.48 0.04
C ARG A 131 20.54 24.74 1.26
N ALA A 132 19.80 23.76 1.78
CA ALA A 132 20.23 22.99 2.95
C ALA A 132 21.41 22.07 2.59
N THR A 133 22.35 21.94 3.51
CA THR A 133 23.43 20.95 3.48
C THR A 133 23.03 19.69 4.24
N GLY A 134 23.76 18.60 4.06
CA GLY A 134 23.49 17.31 4.68
C GLY A 134 22.46 16.50 3.89
N LEU A 135 21.79 15.56 4.57
CA LEU A 135 20.73 14.76 3.98
C LEU A 135 19.46 15.59 3.82
N VAL A 136 19.00 15.76 2.59
CA VAL A 136 17.79 16.50 2.24
C VAL A 136 16.88 15.61 1.42
N VAL A 137 15.65 15.39 1.91
CA VAL A 137 14.60 14.71 1.15
C VAL A 137 13.93 15.71 0.19
N ARG A 138 13.72 15.27 -1.05
CA ARG A 138 12.99 16.00 -2.10
C ARG A 138 12.01 15.07 -2.81
N GLY A 139 11.10 15.67 -3.57
CA GLY A 139 10.10 14.97 -4.37
C GLY A 139 10.17 15.37 -5.83
N TYR A 140 9.70 14.47 -6.70
CA TYR A 140 9.43 14.78 -8.10
C TYR A 140 8.15 14.08 -8.56
N VAL A 141 7.56 14.57 -9.64
CA VAL A 141 6.47 13.88 -10.33
C VAL A 141 7.07 13.03 -11.44
N SER A 142 6.85 11.72 -11.37
CA SER A 142 7.26 10.77 -12.38
C SER A 142 6.56 11.07 -13.71
N ARG A 143 7.33 11.09 -14.81
CA ARG A 143 6.79 11.29 -16.16
C ARG A 143 6.13 10.03 -16.74
N LEU A 144 6.28 8.89 -16.08
CA LEU A 144 5.76 7.61 -16.56
C LEU A 144 4.31 7.39 -16.15
N ASP A 145 3.96 7.85 -14.95
CA ASP A 145 2.71 7.50 -14.26
C ASP A 145 2.17 8.63 -13.36
N ASP A 146 2.72 9.84 -13.47
CA ASP A 146 2.35 11.03 -12.68
C ASP A 146 2.45 10.84 -11.16
N SER A 147 3.14 9.81 -10.70
CA SER A 147 3.30 9.54 -9.29
C SER A 147 4.30 10.50 -8.64
N VAL A 148 3.97 10.98 -7.43
CA VAL A 148 4.94 11.72 -6.60
C VAL A 148 5.90 10.72 -5.97
N GLN A 149 7.20 10.89 -6.20
CA GLN A 149 8.25 9.97 -5.75
C GLN A 149 9.32 10.72 -4.95
N PRO A 150 9.78 10.15 -3.81
CA PRO A 150 10.83 10.74 -3.00
C PRO A 150 12.24 10.40 -3.53
N TYR A 151 13.20 11.28 -3.28
CA TYR A 151 14.63 11.02 -3.41
C TYR A 151 15.42 11.78 -2.33
N GLY A 152 16.55 11.22 -1.91
CA GLY A 152 17.46 11.84 -0.95
C GLY A 152 18.68 12.43 -1.64
N LEU A 153 19.08 13.63 -1.24
CA LEU A 153 20.32 14.28 -1.64
C LEU A 153 21.24 14.43 -0.41
N VAL A 154 22.52 14.11 -0.54
CA VAL A 154 23.52 14.41 0.47
C VAL A 154 24.39 15.55 -0.04
N ILE A 155 24.16 16.75 0.47
CA ILE A 155 24.83 17.97 0.01
C ILE A 155 26.00 18.29 0.95
N PRO A 156 27.26 18.31 0.47
CA PRO A 156 28.40 18.58 1.33
C PRO A 156 28.41 20.05 1.82
N PRO A 157 29.04 20.36 2.96
CA PRO A 157 29.12 21.72 3.48
C PRO A 157 29.84 22.71 2.53
N SER A 158 30.73 22.20 1.67
CA SER A 158 31.63 22.99 0.82
C SER A 158 30.98 23.54 -0.45
N VAL A 159 29.70 23.26 -0.72
CA VAL A 159 29.01 23.67 -1.96
C VAL A 159 27.75 24.50 -1.72
N SER A 160 27.61 25.07 -0.51
CA SER A 160 26.38 25.74 -0.06
C SER A 160 26.30 27.22 -0.43
#